data_AF-A0A9P0GU57-F1
#
_entry.id   AF-A0A9P0GU57-F1
#
_cell.length_a   1.000
_cell.length_b   1.000
_cell.length_c   1.000
_cell.angle_alpha   90.00
_cell.angle_beta   90.00
_cell.angle_gamma   90.00
#
_symmetry.space_group_name_H-M   'P 1'
#
loop_
_entity.id
_entity.type
_entity.pdbx_description
1 polymer ?
#
loop_
_entity_poly.entity_id
_entity_poly.type
_entity_poly.pdbx_seq_one_letter_code
_entity_poly.pdbx_strand_id
1 'polypeptide(L)'
;MPRSMIKIMALASAGENLSREANRTITVCYGIINTLDNNPQYNVDAIKEELNFLIQQAAHRKPCLSASGFFVANSTMMGFIIGSITSYVIVAVQFLKETSP
;
A
#
# COMPACT_ATOMS: atom_id res chain seq x y z
N MET A 1 14.52 -21.13 4.39
CA MET A 1 13.62 -20.16 5.06
C MET A 1 13.88 -18.67 4.74
N PRO A 2 15.12 -18.12 4.68
CA PRO A 2 15.30 -16.66 4.59
C PRO A 2 14.92 -16.05 3.23
N ARG A 3 15.22 -16.72 2.10
CA ARG A 3 14.96 -16.17 0.75
C ARG A 3 13.48 -15.93 0.45
N SER A 4 12.58 -16.78 0.94
CA SER A 4 11.15 -16.64 0.69
C SER A 4 10.56 -15.46 1.47
N MET A 5 10.97 -15.28 2.74
CA MET A 5 10.51 -14.14 3.54
C MET A 5 11.04 -12.81 2.98
N ILE A 6 12.28 -12.77 2.48
CA ILE A 6 12.82 -11.57 1.83
C ILE A 6 11.96 -11.16 0.62
N LYS A 7 11.52 -12.12 -0.20
CA LYS A 7 10.64 -11.84 -1.36
C LYS A 7 9.29 -11.29 -0.92
N ILE A 8 8.68 -11.88 0.10
CA ILE A 8 7.38 -11.43 0.64
C ILE A 8 7.52 -10.01 1.23
N MET A 9 8.62 -9.75 1.96
CA MET A 9 8.91 -8.44 2.53
C MET A 9 9.10 -7.37 1.45
N ALA A 10 9.87 -7.69 0.40
CA ALA A 10 10.07 -6.79 -0.73
C ALA A 10 8.74 -6.47 -1.44
N LEU A 11 7.90 -7.48 -1.65
CA LEU A 11 6.58 -7.30 -2.25
C LEU A 11 5.67 -6.42 -1.38
N ALA A 12 5.59 -6.72 -0.08
CA ALA A 12 4.79 -5.94 0.88
C ALA A 12 5.26 -4.49 0.94
N SER A 13 6.57 -4.26 0.94
CA SER A 13 7.16 -2.92 0.93
C SER A 13 6.84 -2.16 -0.36
N ALA A 14 6.93 -2.82 -1.52
CA ALA A 14 6.57 -2.22 -2.79
C ALA A 14 5.09 -1.81 -2.83
N GLY A 15 4.18 -2.67 -2.36
CA GLY A 15 2.75 -2.35 -2.36
C GLY A 15 2.36 -1.29 -1.34
N GLU A 16 3.01 -1.26 -0.18
CA GLU A 16 2.87 -0.17 0.80
C GLU A 16 3.35 1.16 0.20
N ASN A 17 4.54 1.16 -0.42
CA ASN A 17 5.10 2.35 -1.05
C ASN A 17 4.24 2.87 -2.20
N LEU A 18 3.71 1.98 -3.04
CA LEU A 18 2.78 2.35 -4.12
C LEU A 18 1.54 3.04 -3.55
N SER A 19 0.90 2.42 -2.54
CA SER A 19 -0.31 2.96 -1.94
C SER A 19 -0.04 4.31 -1.27
N ARG A 20 1.13 4.45 -0.62
CA ARG A 20 1.57 5.71 -0.01
C ARG A 20 1.84 6.80 -1.04
N GLU A 21 2.50 6.47 -2.15
CA GLU A 21 2.81 7.44 -3.21
C GLU A 21 1.55 7.89 -3.96
N ALA A 22 0.59 6.98 -4.14
CA ALA A 22 -0.73 7.33 -4.68
C ALA A 22 -1.45 8.36 -3.80
N ASN A 23 -1.41 8.18 -2.47
CA ASN A 23 -1.94 9.18 -1.52
C ASN A 23 -1.15 10.49 -1.53
N ARG A 24 0.19 10.40 -1.63
CA ARG A 24 1.06 11.58 -1.73
C ARG A 24 0.76 12.39 -3.00
N THR A 25 0.42 11.73 -4.10
CA THR A 25 0.02 12.38 -5.35
C THR A 25 -1.20 13.28 -5.14
N ILE A 26 -2.20 12.83 -4.37
CA ILE A 26 -3.38 13.64 -4.00
C ILE A 26 -2.95 14.90 -3.25
N THR A 27 -2.09 14.76 -2.23
CA THR A 27 -1.59 15.88 -1.44
C THR A 27 -0.81 16.87 -2.30
N VAL A 28 0.04 16.38 -3.21
CA VAL A 28 0.79 17.22 -4.14
C VAL A 28 -0.13 17.98 -5.08
N CYS A 29 -1.14 17.33 -5.65
CA CYS A 29 -2.10 17.98 -6.54
C CYS A 29 -2.87 19.10 -5.84
N TYR A 30 -3.36 18.86 -4.61
CA TYR A 30 -3.99 19.91 -3.81
C TYR A 30 -3.02 21.04 -3.47
N GLY A 31 -1.76 20.71 -3.16
CA GLY A 31 -0.71 21.70 -2.94
C GLY A 31 -0.54 22.60 -4.15
N ILE A 32 -0.44 22.02 -5.36
CA ILE A 32 -0.32 22.76 -6.61
C ILE A 32 -1.55 23.63 -6.85
N ILE A 33 -2.77 23.10 -6.72
CA ILE A 33 -4.02 23.87 -6.90
C ILE A 33 -4.04 25.11 -6.01
N ASN A 34 -3.58 24.97 -4.77
CA ASN A 34 -3.55 26.05 -3.79
C ASN A 34 -2.44 27.09 -4.03
N THR A 35 -1.34 26.70 -4.67
CA THR A 35 -0.23 27.62 -5.00
C THR A 35 -0.32 28.16 -6.43
N LEU A 36 -1.30 27.74 -7.22
CA LEU A 36 -1.44 28.15 -8.62
C LEU A 36 -2.05 29.56 -8.68
N ASP A 37 -1.20 30.55 -8.97
CA ASP A 37 -1.64 31.92 -9.22
C ASP A 37 -2.31 32.06 -10.59
N ASN A 38 -3.28 33.00 -10.68
CA ASN A 38 -4.00 33.31 -11.92
C ASN A 38 -3.08 34.11 -12.87
N ASN A 39 -2.16 33.41 -13.54
CA ASN A 39 -1.33 33.98 -14.58
C ASN A 39 -2.07 33.90 -15.94
N PRO A 40 -2.34 35.04 -16.61
CA PRO A 40 -3.07 35.06 -17.89
C PRO A 40 -2.37 34.34 -19.05
N GLN A 41 -1.09 33.97 -18.89
CA GLN A 41 -0.35 33.18 -19.87
C GLN A 41 -0.73 31.69 -19.88
N TYR A 42 -1.36 31.19 -18.82
CA TYR A 42 -1.72 29.78 -18.68
C TYR A 42 -3.23 29.61 -18.48
N ASN A 43 -3.79 28.53 -19.02
CA ASN A 43 -5.17 28.16 -18.71
C ASN A 43 -5.24 27.49 -17.33
N VAL A 44 -5.17 28.31 -16.28
CA VAL A 44 -5.16 27.90 -14.87
C VAL A 44 -6.39 27.07 -14.52
N ASP A 45 -7.55 27.40 -15.08
CA ASP A 45 -8.80 26.70 -14.82
C ASP A 45 -8.78 25.27 -15.40
N ALA A 46 -8.30 25.10 -16.63
CA ALA A 46 -8.13 23.77 -17.23
C ALA A 46 -7.11 22.91 -16.45
N ILE A 47 -6.02 23.51 -15.95
CA ILE A 47 -5.04 22.79 -15.13
C ILE A 47 -5.67 22.33 -13.80
N LYS A 48 -6.47 23.19 -13.16
CA LYS A 48 -7.18 22.85 -11.92
C LYS A 48 -8.20 21.72 -12.15
N GLU A 49 -8.88 21.71 -13.28
CA GLU A 49 -9.81 20.64 -13.66
C GLU A 49 -9.10 19.29 -13.78
N GLU A 50 -8.00 19.22 -14.53
CA GLU A 50 -7.20 18.01 -14.70
C GLU A 50 -6.60 17.50 -13.38
N LEU A 51 -6.06 18.40 -12.55
CA LEU A 51 -5.55 18.04 -11.23
C LEU A 51 -6.65 17.50 -10.32
N ASN A 52 -7.85 18.08 -10.36
CA ASN A 52 -9.01 17.58 -9.61
C ASN A 52 -9.44 16.19 -10.11
N PHE A 53 -9.43 15.96 -11.41
CA PHE A 53 -9.70 14.64 -11.97
C PHE A 53 -8.69 13.60 -11.47
N LEU A 54 -7.40 13.93 -11.49
CA LEU A 54 -6.34 13.05 -10.99
C LEU A 54 -6.50 12.73 -9.50
N ILE A 55 -6.82 13.75 -8.69
CA ILE A 55 -7.15 13.58 -7.27
C ILE A 55 -8.32 12.60 -7.09
N GLN A 56 -9.42 12.80 -7.83
CA GLN A 56 -10.59 11.93 -7.74
C GLN A 56 -10.26 10.49 -8.12
N GLN A 57 -9.50 10.27 -9.19
CA GLN A 57 -9.08 8.93 -9.60
C GLN A 57 -8.23 8.25 -8.52
N ALA A 58 -7.21 8.94 -8.00
CA ALA A 58 -6.33 8.40 -6.97
C ALA A 58 -7.09 8.12 -5.66
N ALA A 59 -7.97 9.03 -5.24
CA ALA A 59 -8.74 8.92 -4.00
C ALA A 59 -9.81 7.82 -4.08
N HIS A 60 -10.48 7.70 -5.21
CA HIS A 60 -11.58 6.75 -5.39
C HIS A 60 -11.08 5.33 -5.67
N ARG A 61 -10.10 5.18 -6.58
CA ARG A 61 -9.56 3.86 -6.96
C ARG A 61 -8.59 3.30 -5.94
N LYS A 62 -7.96 4.16 -5.13
CA LYS A 62 -6.94 3.80 -4.12
C LYS A 62 -5.91 2.80 -4.67
N PRO A 63 -5.06 3.24 -5.62
CA PRO A 63 -4.09 2.37 -6.28
C PRO A 63 -3.31 1.52 -5.27
N CYS A 64 -3.35 0.20 -5.45
CA CYS A 64 -2.69 -0.76 -4.57
C CYS A 64 -2.28 -2.01 -5.35
N LEU A 65 -1.34 -2.79 -4.81
CA LEU A 65 -0.98 -4.08 -5.38
C LEU A 65 -1.93 -5.16 -4.87
N SER A 66 -2.80 -5.65 -5.75
CA SER A 66 -3.73 -6.73 -5.44
C SER A 66 -3.19 -8.08 -5.92
N ALA A 67 -3.24 -9.10 -5.06
CA ALA A 67 -2.97 -10.48 -5.42
C ALA A 67 -4.24 -11.11 -6.01
N SER A 68 -4.56 -10.80 -7.27
CA SER A 68 -5.73 -11.35 -7.99
C SER A 68 -7.07 -11.18 -7.24
N GLY A 69 -7.20 -10.13 -6.41
CA GLY A 69 -8.41 -9.87 -5.61
C GLY A 69 -8.48 -10.61 -4.27
N PHE A 70 -7.55 -11.52 -3.94
CA PHE A 70 -7.56 -12.25 -2.67
C PHE A 70 -7.16 -11.36 -1.49
N PHE A 71 -6.08 -10.61 -1.65
CA PHE A 71 -5.57 -9.69 -0.63
C PHE A 71 -4.74 -8.59 -1.27
N VAL A 72 -4.50 -7.52 -0.51
CA VAL A 72 -3.59 -6.44 -0.88
C VAL A 72 -2.20 -6.78 -0.37
N ALA A 73 -1.20 -6.71 -1.24
CA ALA A 73 0.18 -7.01 -0.92
C ALA A 73 0.85 -5.81 -0.22
N ASN A 74 0.53 -5.62 1.05
CA ASN A 74 1.02 -4.51 1.88
C ASN A 74 1.58 -5.00 3.22
N SER A 75 1.92 -4.06 4.11
CA SER A 75 2.41 -4.38 5.46
C SER A 75 1.43 -5.23 6.28
N THR A 76 0.12 -5.05 6.07
CA THR A 76 -0.93 -5.86 6.72
C THR A 76 -0.81 -7.34 6.33
N MET A 77 -0.64 -7.65 5.03
CA MET A 77 -0.38 -9.02 4.56
C MET A 77 0.84 -9.64 5.26
N MET A 78 1.93 -8.88 5.39
CA MET A 78 3.13 -9.36 6.07
C MET A 78 2.87 -9.70 7.54
N GLY A 79 2.11 -8.85 8.24
CA GLY A 79 1.67 -9.09 9.62
C GLY A 79 0.85 -10.37 9.76
N PHE A 80 -0.09 -10.61 8.83
CA PHE A 80 -0.86 -11.86 8.79
C PHE A 80 0.04 -13.09 8.61
N ILE A 81 0.98 -13.07 7.66
CA ILE A 81 1.88 -14.20 7.40
C ILE A 81 2.75 -14.51 8.63
N ILE A 82 3.36 -13.49 9.22
CA ILE A 82 4.20 -13.66 10.43
C ILE A 82 3.36 -14.19 11.59
N GLY A 83 2.16 -13.63 11.79
CA GLY A 83 1.21 -14.09 12.80
C GLY A 83 0.86 -15.57 12.62
N SER A 84 0.43 -15.96 11.42
CA SER A 84 0.07 -17.35 11.11
C SER A 84 1.23 -18.33 11.31
N ILE A 85 2.44 -17.98 10.86
CA ILE A 85 3.64 -18.82 11.08
C ILE A 85 3.91 -18.97 12.58
N THR A 86 3.87 -17.86 13.33
CA THR A 86 4.13 -17.85 14.77
C THR A 86 3.11 -18.71 15.51
N SER A 87 1.81 -18.54 15.21
CA SER A 87 0.74 -19.35 15.79
C SER A 87 0.92 -20.84 15.49
N TYR A 88 1.26 -21.20 14.24
CA TYR A 88 1.49 -22.59 13.87
C TYR A 88 2.67 -23.20 14.65
N VAL A 89 3.76 -22.46 14.78
CA VAL A 89 4.93 -22.90 15.56
C VAL A 89 4.58 -23.09 17.03
N ILE A 90 3.84 -22.17 17.65
CA ILE A 90 3.41 -22.30 19.05
C ILE A 90 2.59 -23.57 19.24
N VAL A 91 1.59 -23.79 18.40
CA VAL A 91 0.71 -24.97 18.48
C VAL A 91 1.52 -26.25 18.28
N ALA A 92 2.40 -26.29 17.28
CA ALA A 92 3.24 -27.46 17.03
C ALA A 92 4.16 -27.78 18.22
N VAL A 93 4.76 -26.77 18.84
CA VAL A 93 5.61 -26.95 20.03
C VAL A 93 4.80 -27.48 21.23
N GLN A 94 3.58 -26.99 21.42
CA GLN A 94 2.69 -27.49 22.48
C GLN A 94 2.39 -28.98 22.32
N PHE A 95 1.99 -29.40 21.11
CA PHE A 95 1.75 -30.81 20.82
C PHE A 95 3.00 -31.67 20.96
N LEU A 96 4.16 -31.20 20.49
CA LEU A 96 5.42 -31.93 20.62
C LEU A 96 5.79 -32.18 22.10
N LYS A 97 5.60 -31.17 22.95
CA LYS A 97 5.84 -31.28 24.40
C LYS A 97 4.85 -32.22 25.09
N GLU A 98 3.60 -32.28 24.64
CA GLU A 98 2.60 -33.18 25.20
C GLU A 98 2.85 -34.64 24.79
N THR A 99 3.47 -34.85 23.62
CA THR A 99 3.86 -36.19 23.14
C THR A 99 5.27 -36.63 23.57
N SER A 100 6.05 -35.78 24.24
CA SER A 100 7.35 -36.17 24.79
C SER A 100 7.15 -36.91 26.13
N PRO A 101 7.73 -38.12 26.32
CA PRO A 101 7.58 -38.91 27.54
C PRO A 101 8.15 -38.25 28.80
#